data_AF-A0A0K9NH36-F1
#
_entry.id   AF-A0A0K9NH36-F1
#
_cell.length_a   1.000
_cell.length_b   1.000
_cell.length_c   1.000
_cell.angle_alpha   90.00
_cell.angle_beta   90.00
_cell.angle_gamma   90.00
#
_symmetry.space_group_name_H-M   'P 1'
#
loop_
_entity.id
_entity.type
_entity.pdbx_description
1 polymer ?
#
loop_
_entity_poly.entity_id
_entity_poly.type
_entity_poly.pdbx_seq_one_letter_code
_entity_poly.pdbx_strand_id
1 'polypeptide(L)'
;MAADTLAIFGVGNHDTKGRHQITVELNRLEQETKFLQNELDELKNKDDVTIPCKELLESIQKNPDPLLSLTKGPTNPTWNRWFEAQFDSNNNGCIIL
;
A
#
# COMPACT_ATOMS: atom_id res chain seq x y z
N MET A 1 -40.97 31.98 -28.23
CA MET A 1 -40.49 31.33 -29.46
C MET A 1 -39.07 31.79 -29.72
N ALA A 2 -38.09 30.92 -29.45
CA ALA A 2 -36.78 30.90 -30.10
C ALA A 2 -36.15 29.55 -29.68
N ALA A 3 -36.32 28.54 -30.54
CA ALA A 3 -35.71 27.24 -30.36
C ALA A 3 -34.26 27.37 -30.83
N ASP A 4 -33.32 27.41 -29.89
CA ASP A 4 -31.90 27.32 -30.23
C ASP A 4 -31.62 25.89 -30.69
N THR A 5 -31.25 25.82 -31.97
CA THR A 5 -31.04 24.59 -32.70
C THR A 5 -29.66 24.07 -32.33
N LEU A 6 -29.59 23.10 -31.42
CA LEU A 6 -28.35 22.36 -31.18
C LEU A 6 -28.04 21.55 -32.43
N ALA A 7 -27.05 22.03 -33.17
CA ALA A 7 -26.50 21.37 -34.35
C ALA A 7 -26.14 19.92 -34.03
N ILE A 8 -26.79 19.02 -34.75
CA ILE A 8 -26.57 17.58 -34.72
C ILE A 8 -25.11 17.33 -35.14
N PHE A 9 -24.29 16.85 -34.20
CA PHE A 9 -22.96 16.35 -34.47
C PHE A 9 -23.03 15.23 -35.51
N GLY A 10 -22.14 15.31 -36.50
CA GLY A 10 -22.16 14.54 -37.74
C GLY A 10 -22.42 13.05 -37.54
N VAL A 11 -23.39 12.54 -38.29
CA VAL A 11 -23.65 11.11 -38.46
C VAL A 11 -22.51 10.51 -39.28
N GLY A 12 -21.42 10.17 -38.60
CA GLY A 12 -20.36 9.30 -39.09
C GLY A 12 -20.29 8.07 -38.19
N ASN A 13 -20.38 6.87 -38.78
CA ASN A 13 -20.41 5.56 -38.10
C ASN A 13 -19.08 5.17 -37.37
N HIS A 14 -18.32 6.16 -36.91
CA HIS A 14 -17.08 6.02 -36.13
C HIS A 14 -17.19 6.59 -34.70
N ASP A 15 -18.34 7.19 -34.35
CA ASP A 15 -18.53 7.97 -33.12
C ASP A 15 -18.86 7.15 -31.87
N THR A 16 -19.17 5.86 -32.02
CA THR A 16 -19.48 5.02 -30.86
C THR A 16 -18.21 4.72 -30.06
N LYS A 17 -17.08 4.40 -30.71
CA LYS A 17 -15.85 4.00 -30.01
C LYS A 17 -15.30 5.10 -29.09
N GLY A 18 -15.30 6.36 -29.55
CA GLY A 18 -14.88 7.51 -28.74
C GLY A 18 -15.81 7.77 -27.55
N ARG A 19 -17.13 7.67 -27.76
CA ARG A 19 -18.11 7.80 -26.67
C ARG A 19 -17.93 6.74 -25.58
N HIS A 20 -17.70 5.48 -25.95
CA HIS A 20 -17.45 4.42 -24.96
C HIS A 20 -16.17 4.68 -24.17
N GLN A 21 -15.09 5.14 -24.82
CA GLN A 21 -13.85 5.50 -24.14
C GLN A 21 -14.07 6.62 -23.13
N ILE A 22 -14.77 7.69 -23.53
CA ILE A 22 -15.09 8.81 -22.63
C ILE A 22 -15.94 8.33 -21.45
N THR A 23 -16.95 7.49 -21.68
CA THR A 23 -17.79 6.93 -20.61
C THR A 23 -16.98 6.04 -19.65
N VAL A 24 -16.05 5.24 -20.16
CA VAL A 24 -15.19 4.39 -19.31
C VAL A 24 -14.29 5.23 -18.42
N GLU A 25 -13.64 6.26 -18.97
CA GLU A 25 -12.79 7.15 -18.16
C GLU A 25 -13.61 7.94 -17.14
N LEU A 26 -14.82 8.40 -17.51
CA LEU A 26 -15.71 9.05 -16.53
C LEU A 26 -16.08 8.10 -15.38
N ASN A 27 -16.47 6.86 -15.69
CA ASN A 27 -16.81 5.89 -14.66
C ASN A 27 -15.61 5.58 -13.76
N ARG A 28 -14.40 5.50 -14.33
CA ARG A 28 -13.16 5.31 -13.56
C ARG A 28 -12.92 6.46 -12.59
N LEU A 29 -13.02 7.71 -13.07
CA LEU A 29 -12.85 8.90 -12.24
C LEU A 29 -13.93 9.05 -11.18
N GLU A 30 -15.18 8.67 -11.49
CA GLU A 30 -16.27 8.65 -10.53
C GLU A 30 -16.01 7.64 -9.41
N GLN A 31 -15.53 6.45 -9.75
CA GLN A 31 -15.12 5.44 -8.76
C GLN A 31 -13.96 5.92 -7.89
N GLU A 32 -12.95 6.54 -8.51
CA GLU A 32 -11.79 7.10 -7.80
C GLU A 32 -12.21 8.20 -6.84
N THR A 33 -13.11 9.10 -7.28
CA THR A 33 -13.67 10.17 -6.43
C THR A 33 -14.43 9.59 -5.25
N LYS A 34 -15.27 8.57 -5.48
CA LYS A 34 -16.02 7.89 -4.42
C LYS A 34 -15.09 7.20 -3.42
N PHE A 35 -14.04 6.55 -3.91
CA PHE A 35 -13.05 5.89 -3.06
C PHE A 35 -12.34 6.89 -2.14
N LEU A 36 -11.84 7.99 -2.72
CA LEU A 36 -11.15 9.03 -1.96
C LEU A 36 -12.06 9.72 -0.94
N GLN A 37 -13.33 9.94 -1.29
CA GLN A 37 -14.30 10.50 -0.35
C GLN A 37 -14.55 9.57 0.84
N ASN A 38 -14.68 8.26 0.60
CA ASN A 38 -14.82 7.27 1.67
C ASN A 38 -13.57 7.24 2.57
N GLU A 39 -12.37 7.23 1.99
CA GLU A 39 -11.12 7.25 2.76
C GLU A 39 -11.02 8.50 3.62
N LEU A 40 -11.40 9.66 3.09
CA LEU A 40 -11.43 10.91 3.83
C LEU A 40 -12.41 10.86 5.02
N ASP A 41 -13.61 10.30 4.81
CA ASP A 41 -14.60 10.13 5.87
C ASP A 41 -14.09 9.16 6.95
N GLU A 42 -13.40 8.08 6.57
CA GLU A 42 -12.74 7.20 7.53
C GLU A 42 -11.66 7.93 8.32
N LEU A 43 -10.76 8.68 7.66
CA LEU A 43 -9.69 9.44 8.31
C LEU A 43 -10.24 10.50 9.26
N LYS A 44 -11.34 11.16 8.90
CA LYS A 44 -12.02 12.14 9.76
C LYS A 44 -12.56 11.51 11.05
N ASN A 45 -12.96 10.25 10.98
CA ASN A 45 -13.50 9.50 12.11
C ASN A 45 -12.42 8.65 12.83
N LYS A 46 -11.14 8.73 12.44
CA LYS A 46 -10.06 8.04 13.14
C LYS A 46 -9.65 8.83 14.39
N ASP A 47 -9.43 8.09 15.47
CA ASP A 47 -8.90 8.62 16.73
C ASP A 47 -7.43 9.03 16.61
N ASP A 48 -6.92 9.73 17.63
CA ASP A 48 -5.52 10.16 17.69
C ASP A 48 -4.57 8.97 17.49
N VAL A 49 -3.68 9.10 16.49
CA VAL A 49 -2.62 8.13 16.15
C VAL A 49 -1.74 7.77 17.35
N THR A 50 -1.69 8.63 18.36
CA THR A 50 -0.99 8.39 19.62
C THR A 50 -1.47 7.11 20.33
N ILE A 51 -2.75 6.75 20.23
CA ILE A 51 -3.33 5.56 20.88
C ILE A 51 -2.75 4.26 20.28
N PRO A 52 -2.94 3.96 18.98
CA PRO A 52 -2.40 2.74 18.39
C PRO A 52 -0.87 2.68 18.44
N CYS A 53 -0.17 3.83 18.40
CA CYS A 53 1.28 3.86 18.57
C CYS A 53 1.73 3.43 19.98
N LYS A 54 1.01 3.84 21.04
CA LYS A 54 1.31 3.40 22.42
C LYS A 54 1.01 1.92 22.61
N GLU A 55 -0.14 1.46 22.14
CA GLU A 55 -0.52 0.04 22.20
C GLU A 55 0.49 -0.86 21.48
N LEU A 56 0.95 -0.43 20.30
CA LEU A 56 1.99 -1.13 19.56
C LEU A 56 3.29 -1.21 20.38
N LEU A 57 3.73 -0.09 20.96
CA LEU A 57 4.95 -0.05 21.77
C LEU A 57 4.85 -0.97 23.00
N GLU A 58 3.72 -0.94 23.71
CA GLU A 58 3.45 -1.84 24.85
C GLU A 58 3.47 -3.31 24.41
N SER A 59 2.91 -3.64 23.25
CA SER A 59 2.91 -5.01 22.71
C SER A 59 4.33 -5.51 22.41
N ILE A 60 5.18 -4.66 21.83
CA ILE A 60 6.58 -4.96 21.49
C ILE A 60 7.40 -5.13 22.77
N GLN A 61 7.15 -4.31 23.79
CA GLN A 61 7.83 -4.42 25.08
C GLN A 61 7.43 -5.67 25.87
N LYS A 62 6.15 -6.08 25.78
CA LYS A 62 5.63 -7.25 26.48
C LYS A 62 6.24 -8.56 25.95
N ASN A 63 6.38 -8.67 24.63
CA ASN A 63 6.93 -9.84 23.96
C ASN A 63 8.11 -9.40 23.07
N PRO A 64 9.30 -9.20 23.64
CA PRO A 64 10.46 -8.74 22.88
C PRO A 64 10.88 -9.79 21.87
N ASP A 65 11.27 -9.33 20.68
CA ASP A 65 11.76 -10.20 19.62
C ASP A 65 13.03 -10.95 20.08
N PRO A 66 13.03 -12.30 20.08
CA PRO A 66 14.18 -13.10 20.45
C PRO A 66 15.40 -12.90 19.53
N LEU A 67 15.20 -12.33 18.34
CA LEU A 67 16.28 -12.00 17.40
C LEU A 67 17.03 -10.74 17.78
N LEU A 68 16.42 -9.88 18.60
CA LEU A 68 17.02 -8.61 18.98
C LEU A 68 17.85 -8.80 20.25
N SER A 69 19.13 -8.45 20.15
CA SER A 69 20.19 -8.56 21.16
C SER A 69 19.94 -7.76 22.46
N LEU A 70 18.79 -7.09 22.58
CA LEU A 70 18.31 -6.45 23.79
C LEU A 70 17.45 -7.39 24.66
N THR A 71 17.45 -8.68 24.39
CA THR A 71 16.85 -9.66 25.30
C THR A 71 17.87 -10.05 26.37
N LYS A 72 17.52 -9.87 27.65
CA LYS A 72 18.27 -10.34 28.83
C LYS A 72 18.20 -11.88 28.96
N GLY A 73 18.29 -12.60 27.84
CA GLY A 73 18.31 -14.06 27.77
C GLY A 73 19.73 -14.56 27.56
N PRO A 74 20.05 -15.81 27.96
CA PRO A 74 21.35 -16.39 27.65
C PRO A 74 21.53 -16.43 26.13
N THR A 75 22.62 -15.85 25.63
CA THR A 75 23.02 -15.91 24.22
C THR A 75 22.96 -17.36 23.75
N ASN A 76 22.05 -17.69 22.84
CA ASN A 76 21.95 -19.04 22.30
C ASN A 76 23.04 -19.24 21.24
N PRO A 77 24.11 -20.03 21.50
CA PRO A 77 25.25 -20.15 20.58
C PRO A 77 24.88 -20.79 19.24
N THR A 78 23.74 -21.49 19.17
CA THR A 78 23.26 -22.16 17.95
C THR A 78 22.86 -21.14 16.87
N TRP A 79 22.51 -19.92 17.29
CA TRP A 79 22.07 -18.83 16.40
C TRP A 79 23.24 -18.22 15.63
N ASN A 80 24.46 -18.25 16.18
CA ASN A 80 25.66 -17.79 15.48
C ASN A 80 25.83 -18.49 14.13
N ARG A 81 25.38 -19.75 13.97
CA ARG A 81 25.41 -20.45 12.67
C ARG A 81 24.63 -19.76 11.56
N TRP A 82 23.57 -19.02 11.90
CA TRP A 82 22.68 -18.36 10.94
C TRP A 82 23.02 -16.87 10.75
N PHE A 83 23.56 -16.22 11.79
CA PHE A 83 23.89 -14.79 11.79
C PHE A 83 25.37 -14.49 11.58
N GLU A 84 26.26 -15.46 11.81
CA GLU A 84 27.66 -15.39 11.41
C GLU A 84 27.83 -16.19 10.12
N ALA A 85 28.25 -15.52 9.05
CA ALA A 85 28.66 -16.20 7.84
C ALA A 85 29.89 -17.06 8.17
N GLN A 86 29.75 -18.37 8.03
CA GLN A 86 30.87 -19.31 8.02
C GLN A 86 31.70 -19.01 6.76
N PHE A 87 32.65 -18.08 6.90
CA PHE A 87 33.69 -17.86 5.91
C PHE A 87 34.69 -19.01 6.05
N ASP A 88 34.31 -20.18 5.55
CA ASP A 88 35.30 -21.16 5.18
C ASP A 88 36.16 -20.52 4.10
N SER A 89 37.44 -20.36 4.39
CA SER A 89 38.48 -19.74 3.53
C SER A 89 38.64 -20.36 2.14
N ASN A 90 37.77 -21.30 1.75
CA ASN A 90 37.77 -21.99 0.47
C ASN A 90 36.37 -22.11 -0.18
N ASN A 91 35.35 -21.39 0.34
CA ASN A 91 34.00 -21.48 -0.18
C ASN A 91 33.64 -20.20 -0.98
N ASN A 92 33.59 -20.32 -2.31
CA ASN A 92 33.03 -19.31 -3.21
C ASN A 92 31.50 -19.28 -3.10
N GLY A 93 30.98 -18.92 -1.91
CA GLY A 93 29.56 -18.76 -1.67
C GLY A 93 29.08 -17.39 -2.14
N CYS A 94 28.17 -17.38 -3.13
CA CYS A 94 27.53 -16.19 -3.64
C CYS A 94 26.92 -15.33 -2.52
N ILE A 95 27.16 -14.02 -2.61
CA ILE A 95 26.49 -13.00 -1.79
C ILE A 95 25.11 -12.78 -2.42
N ILE A 96 24.04 -12.94 -1.63
CA ILE A 96 22.71 -12.46 -2.04
C ILE A 96 22.73 -10.94 -1.82
N LEU A 97 22.61 -10.19 -2.92
CA LEU A 97 22.35 -8.74 -2.92
C LEU A 97 20.92 -8.44 -2.47
#